data_AF-A0A0F7TI25-F1
#
_entry.id   AF-A0A0F7TI25-F1
#
_cell.length_a   1.000
_cell.length_b   1.000
_cell.length_c   1.000
_cell.angle_alpha   90.00
_cell.angle_beta   90.00
_cell.angle_gamma   90.00
#
_symmetry.space_group_name_H-M   'P 1'
#
loop_
_entity.id
_entity.type
_entity.pdbx_description
1 polymer ?
#
loop_
_entity_poly.entity_id
_entity_poly.type
_entity_poly.pdbx_seq_one_letter_code
_entity_poly.pdbx_strand_id
1 'polypeptide(L)'
;MNETTPSPSPAPVPKASPRSKPSPSPTAGTKRKRTTGNKLYAVKKGNKPGIYYSWPDCLAQITGFKGAIFQSFLTFEDATAFLAGAKVPSANASANGGENTRFYGVQRGRVPGVYTDWTTAQEQIRGFTRPRYRKFSTREEAEEFVNAGNEGALASLGFGAPGMTAENPKDANGVEFAAGDGPLPQGAEDGFDPNVLLDPATGKMVYKTVAKKAATKTQAAGIPSMLRIYTDGSSLRNGTKLASAGVGVYFGPGDSSRNVSEPLKGSRQTNQRAELTAILRAIDIAPRHRDVTIFTDSRYAIDCVTVWFVNWRRNNWMTKDNKPVENRDLVESILVKIEERNELKVKTLFQWIKGHNRDPGNEAADRLAVNGAHEGVRQKAEALEVSRRVPAAVSEDDF
;
A
#
# COMPACT_ATOMS: atom_id res chain seq x y z
N MET A 1 -52.87 -5.34 43.28
CA MET A 1 -54.23 -5.18 42.71
C MET A 1 -54.21 -3.93 41.85
N ASN A 2 -54.72 -4.06 40.63
CA ASN A 2 -54.28 -3.36 39.43
C ASN A 2 -54.65 -1.88 39.33
N GLU A 3 -53.84 -1.22 38.51
CA GLU A 3 -53.83 0.17 38.10
C GLU A 3 -55.05 0.63 37.31
N THR A 4 -55.10 1.96 37.20
CA THR A 4 -56.24 2.83 36.98
C THR A 4 -56.37 3.23 35.50
N THR A 5 -57.63 3.23 35.04
CA THR A 5 -58.27 4.08 34.02
C THR A 5 -58.06 3.88 32.50
N PRO A 6 -59.12 4.14 31.68
CA PRO A 6 -59.21 3.73 30.27
C PRO A 6 -59.19 4.87 29.23
N SER A 7 -58.62 4.53 28.06
CA SER A 7 -59.01 4.79 26.65
C SER A 7 -59.68 6.10 26.18
N PRO A 8 -59.32 6.57 24.96
CA PRO A 8 -60.33 6.92 23.97
C PRO A 8 -60.13 6.29 22.57
N SER A 9 -61.28 6.02 21.91
CA SER A 9 -61.51 5.34 20.62
C SER A 9 -60.81 5.91 19.38
N PRO A 10 -60.56 5.06 18.36
CA PRO A 10 -60.44 5.48 16.96
C PRO A 10 -61.67 5.13 16.10
N ALA A 11 -62.01 6.05 15.19
CA ALA A 11 -63.11 5.98 14.22
C ALA A 11 -62.79 5.09 12.98
N PRO A 12 -63.81 4.64 12.20
CA PRO A 12 -63.61 3.67 11.11
C PRO A 12 -63.77 4.23 9.67
N VAL A 13 -62.92 3.71 8.76
CA VAL A 13 -63.00 3.48 7.28
C VAL A 13 -63.43 4.58 6.28
N PRO A 14 -62.84 4.54 5.05
CA PRO A 14 -63.71 4.30 3.88
C PRO A 14 -63.14 3.39 2.75
N LYS A 15 -64.05 2.53 2.27
CA LYS A 15 -64.42 2.04 0.91
C LYS A 15 -63.38 1.82 -0.22
N ALA A 16 -63.59 0.68 -0.89
CA ALA A 16 -62.93 0.18 -2.11
C ALA A 16 -63.82 0.22 -3.36
N SER A 17 -63.20 0.20 -4.56
CA SER A 17 -63.57 -0.45 -5.86
C SER A 17 -63.36 0.46 -7.11
N PRO A 18 -63.26 -0.03 -8.37
CA PRO A 18 -62.73 -1.32 -8.88
C PRO A 18 -61.97 -1.28 -10.26
N ARG A 19 -61.39 -2.45 -10.66
CA ARG A 19 -61.29 -3.06 -12.02
C ARG A 19 -60.20 -2.67 -13.03
N SER A 20 -59.41 -3.66 -13.49
CA SER A 20 -59.15 -3.97 -14.93
C SER A 20 -58.44 -5.33 -15.12
N LYS A 21 -58.61 -5.91 -16.32
CA LYS A 21 -58.38 -7.32 -16.77
C LYS A 21 -57.01 -7.50 -17.52
N PRO A 22 -56.62 -8.73 -17.96
CA PRO A 22 -55.21 -9.15 -18.15
C PRO A 22 -54.71 -9.31 -19.61
N SER A 23 -53.39 -9.64 -19.72
CA SER A 23 -52.57 -10.22 -20.83
C SER A 23 -51.91 -9.21 -21.82
N PRO A 24 -50.82 -9.53 -22.58
CA PRO A 24 -50.10 -10.82 -22.79
C PRO A 24 -48.53 -10.74 -22.79
N SER A 25 -47.88 -11.89 -22.98
CA SER A 25 -46.43 -12.18 -23.15
C SER A 25 -45.83 -11.73 -24.50
N PRO A 26 -44.47 -11.65 -24.63
CA PRO A 26 -43.77 -12.52 -25.61
C PRO A 26 -42.35 -13.06 -25.22
N THR A 27 -42.05 -14.21 -25.85
CA THR A 27 -40.81 -14.90 -26.34
C THR A 27 -39.46 -14.16 -26.34
N ALA A 28 -38.24 -14.74 -26.38
CA ALA A 28 -37.68 -16.10 -26.50
C ALA A 28 -36.18 -16.06 -26.12
N GLY A 29 -35.58 -17.18 -25.70
CA GLY A 29 -34.13 -17.30 -25.47
C GLY A 29 -33.68 -18.74 -25.24
N THR A 30 -33.39 -19.44 -26.34
CA THR A 30 -33.07 -20.87 -26.44
C THR A 30 -31.77 -21.26 -25.72
N LYS A 31 -31.84 -22.18 -24.73
CA LYS A 31 -30.69 -23.01 -24.33
C LYS A 31 -31.10 -24.49 -24.30
N ARG A 32 -30.39 -25.26 -25.11
CA ARG A 32 -30.56 -26.69 -25.39
C ARG A 32 -30.54 -27.51 -24.09
N LYS A 33 -31.68 -28.13 -23.74
CA LYS A 33 -31.78 -29.10 -22.64
C LYS A 33 -31.19 -30.42 -23.13
N ARG A 34 -29.99 -30.76 -22.65
CA ARG A 34 -29.32 -32.04 -22.92
C ARG A 34 -30.12 -33.16 -22.25
N THR A 35 -30.73 -34.03 -23.05
CA THR A 35 -31.44 -35.22 -22.59
C THR A 35 -30.49 -36.11 -21.79
N THR A 36 -30.66 -36.18 -20.48
CA THR A 36 -29.91 -37.07 -19.59
C THR A 36 -30.41 -38.49 -19.81
N GLY A 37 -29.63 -39.33 -20.51
CA GLY A 37 -29.82 -40.78 -20.46
C GLY A 37 -29.76 -41.28 -19.01
N ASN A 38 -30.61 -42.24 -18.67
CA ASN A 38 -30.75 -42.79 -17.32
C ASN A 38 -29.39 -43.27 -16.77
N LYS A 39 -28.84 -42.53 -15.81
CA LYS A 39 -27.60 -42.91 -15.11
C LYS A 39 -27.97 -43.65 -13.83
N LEU A 40 -27.31 -44.78 -13.61
CA LEU A 40 -27.37 -45.56 -12.39
C LEU A 40 -26.20 -45.14 -11.49
N TYR A 41 -26.40 -45.11 -10.18
CA TYR A 41 -25.38 -44.71 -9.20
C TYR A 41 -25.15 -45.83 -8.22
N ALA A 42 -23.93 -46.37 -8.15
CA ALA A 42 -23.58 -47.42 -7.19
C ALA A 42 -22.74 -46.85 -6.06
N VAL A 43 -23.13 -47.13 -4.81
CA VAL A 43 -22.42 -46.74 -3.58
C VAL A 43 -21.83 -47.99 -2.96
N LYS A 44 -20.50 -48.14 -3.03
CA LYS A 44 -19.77 -49.27 -2.43
C LYS A 44 -19.50 -49.05 -0.95
N LYS A 45 -19.22 -47.81 -0.55
CA LYS A 45 -18.99 -47.41 0.84
C LYS A 45 -19.76 -46.12 1.11
N GLY A 46 -20.71 -46.17 2.03
CA GLY A 46 -21.61 -45.06 2.38
C GLY A 46 -22.57 -45.50 3.49
N ASN A 47 -23.55 -44.64 3.83
CA ASN A 47 -24.55 -44.93 4.88
C ASN A 47 -25.35 -46.20 4.58
N LYS A 48 -25.72 -46.41 3.31
CA LYS A 48 -26.33 -47.65 2.81
C LYS A 48 -25.69 -48.00 1.46
N PRO A 49 -24.87 -49.06 1.38
CA PRO A 49 -24.33 -49.56 0.12
C PRO A 49 -25.44 -50.13 -0.78
N GLY A 50 -25.40 -49.83 -2.08
CA GLY A 50 -26.44 -50.25 -3.01
C GLY A 50 -26.42 -49.49 -4.34
N ILE A 51 -27.37 -49.81 -5.22
CA ILE A 51 -27.57 -49.17 -6.52
C ILE A 51 -28.79 -48.25 -6.45
N TYR A 52 -28.62 -47.00 -6.86
CA TYR A 52 -29.61 -45.95 -6.84
C TYR A 52 -29.89 -45.46 -8.26
N TYR A 53 -31.18 -45.25 -8.56
CA TYR A 53 -31.65 -44.80 -9.89
C TYR A 53 -31.69 -43.26 -10.01
N SER A 54 -31.44 -42.57 -8.90
CA SER A 54 -31.55 -41.11 -8.77
C SER A 54 -30.32 -40.55 -8.06
N TRP A 55 -29.80 -39.42 -8.56
CA TRP A 55 -28.66 -38.75 -7.94
C TRP A 55 -28.95 -38.24 -6.52
N PRO A 56 -30.09 -37.59 -6.24
CA PRO A 56 -30.49 -37.23 -4.87
C PRO A 56 -30.43 -38.39 -3.87
N ASP A 57 -30.88 -39.58 -4.27
CA ASP A 57 -30.90 -40.74 -3.37
C ASP A 57 -29.49 -41.26 -3.09
N CYS A 58 -28.63 -41.28 -4.10
CA CYS A 58 -27.20 -41.60 -3.96
C CYS A 58 -26.49 -40.57 -3.06
N LEU A 59 -26.76 -39.27 -3.31
CA LEU A 59 -26.16 -38.16 -2.57
C LEU A 59 -26.45 -38.28 -1.06
N ALA A 60 -27.70 -38.61 -0.69
CA ALA A 60 -28.09 -38.83 0.71
C ALA A 60 -27.28 -39.94 1.40
N GLN A 61 -26.78 -40.93 0.66
CA GLN A 61 -25.99 -42.02 1.23
C GLN A 61 -24.51 -41.70 1.38
N ILE A 62 -24.01 -40.71 0.66
CA ILE A 62 -22.59 -40.31 0.71
C ILE A 62 -22.38 -39.06 1.56
N THR A 63 -23.39 -38.20 1.71
CA THR A 63 -23.34 -37.00 2.55
C THR A 63 -23.19 -37.38 4.02
N GLY A 64 -22.14 -36.86 4.65
CA GLY A 64 -21.83 -37.11 6.06
C GLY A 64 -20.99 -38.36 6.35
N PHE A 65 -20.76 -39.24 5.37
CA PHE A 65 -19.97 -40.46 5.55
C PHE A 65 -18.50 -40.24 5.15
N LYS A 66 -17.57 -40.30 6.12
CA LYS A 66 -16.12 -40.14 5.86
C LYS A 66 -15.58 -41.31 5.04
N GLY A 67 -15.10 -41.00 3.83
CA GLY A 67 -14.50 -41.99 2.91
C GLY A 67 -15.51 -42.76 2.07
N ALA A 68 -16.61 -42.12 1.68
CA ALA A 68 -17.58 -42.72 0.78
C ALA A 68 -16.99 -43.03 -0.60
N ILE A 69 -17.31 -44.21 -1.17
CA ILE A 69 -16.86 -44.67 -2.49
C ILE A 69 -18.10 -44.93 -3.33
N PHE A 70 -18.28 -44.13 -4.39
CA PHE A 70 -19.42 -44.22 -5.30
C PHE A 70 -18.99 -43.92 -6.74
N GLN A 71 -19.74 -44.44 -7.72
CA GLN A 71 -19.50 -44.24 -9.15
C GLN A 71 -20.85 -44.29 -9.91
N SER A 72 -20.93 -43.61 -11.05
CA SER A 72 -22.10 -43.68 -11.94
C SER A 72 -21.84 -44.59 -13.14
N PHE A 73 -22.86 -45.36 -13.52
CA PHE A 73 -22.82 -46.35 -14.58
C PHE A 73 -24.00 -46.17 -15.53
N LEU A 74 -23.84 -46.64 -16.76
CA LEU A 74 -24.91 -46.66 -17.77
C LEU A 74 -25.71 -47.96 -17.72
N THR A 75 -25.08 -49.06 -17.31
CA THR A 75 -25.72 -50.38 -17.21
C THR A 75 -25.81 -50.84 -15.76
N PHE A 76 -26.81 -51.67 -15.47
CA PHE A 76 -26.99 -52.26 -14.14
C PHE A 76 -25.90 -53.29 -13.81
N GLU A 77 -25.40 -53.99 -14.83
CA GLU A 77 -24.34 -54.99 -14.71
C GLU A 77 -23.00 -54.37 -14.30
N ASP A 78 -22.66 -53.20 -14.85
CA ASP A 78 -21.45 -52.47 -14.42
C ASP A 78 -21.58 -51.97 -12.97
N ALA A 79 -22.78 -51.56 -12.57
CA ALA A 79 -23.07 -51.09 -11.22
C ALA A 79 -22.97 -52.24 -10.18
N THR A 80 -23.44 -53.44 -10.51
CA THR A 80 -23.31 -54.62 -9.65
C THR A 80 -21.86 -55.10 -9.58
N ALA A 81 -21.12 -55.09 -10.69
CA ALA A 81 -19.70 -55.43 -10.74
C ALA A 81 -18.84 -54.50 -9.86
N PHE A 82 -19.15 -53.20 -9.83
CA PHE A 82 -18.49 -52.23 -8.96
C PHE A 82 -18.71 -52.51 -7.46
N LEU A 83 -19.92 -52.93 -7.08
CA LEU A 83 -20.22 -53.35 -5.71
C LEU A 83 -19.49 -54.64 -5.34
N ALA A 84 -19.40 -55.61 -6.27
CA ALA A 84 -18.62 -56.84 -6.12
C ALA A 84 -17.09 -56.60 -6.08
N GLY A 85 -16.64 -55.37 -6.35
CA GLY A 85 -15.23 -54.98 -6.28
C GLY A 85 -14.42 -55.27 -7.53
N ALA A 86 -15.05 -55.66 -8.63
CA ALA A 86 -14.42 -55.72 -9.93
C ALA A 86 -14.08 -54.31 -10.42
N LYS A 87 -12.93 -54.17 -11.10
CA LYS A 87 -12.42 -52.89 -11.62
C LYS A 87 -13.10 -52.59 -12.95
N VAL A 88 -14.32 -52.05 -12.89
CA VAL A 88 -15.12 -51.77 -14.09
C VAL A 88 -14.57 -50.53 -14.82
N PRO A 89 -14.45 -50.53 -16.16
CA PRO A 89 -14.03 -49.35 -16.92
C PRO A 89 -14.96 -48.19 -16.61
N SER A 90 -14.40 -47.07 -16.17
CA SER A 90 -15.18 -45.84 -15.96
C SER A 90 -15.89 -45.47 -17.26
N ALA A 91 -17.15 -45.04 -17.21
CA ALA A 91 -17.94 -44.64 -18.38
C ALA A 91 -17.36 -43.44 -19.19
N ASN A 92 -16.17 -42.95 -18.83
CA ASN A 92 -15.36 -42.00 -19.61
C ASN A 92 -14.11 -42.64 -20.28
N ALA A 93 -13.89 -43.94 -20.15
CA ALA A 93 -12.87 -44.68 -20.87
C ALA A 93 -13.52 -45.28 -22.13
N SER A 94 -13.67 -44.43 -23.16
CA SER A 94 -14.12 -44.89 -24.46
C SER A 94 -13.10 -45.85 -25.07
N ALA A 95 -13.64 -46.91 -25.67
CA ALA A 95 -12.97 -47.94 -26.42
C ALA A 95 -11.93 -47.39 -27.40
N ASN A 96 -10.68 -47.78 -27.21
CA ASN A 96 -9.76 -48.14 -28.29
C ASN A 96 -8.49 -48.74 -27.68
N GLY A 97 -8.41 -50.06 -27.69
CA GLY A 97 -7.18 -50.84 -27.48
C GLY A 97 -6.29 -50.75 -28.70
N GLY A 98 -5.83 -49.54 -29.01
CA GLY A 98 -4.69 -49.30 -29.88
C GLY A 98 -3.72 -48.44 -29.07
N GLU A 99 -2.45 -48.81 -29.02
CA GLU A 99 -1.39 -48.05 -28.37
C GLU A 99 -1.57 -46.57 -28.68
N ASN A 100 -1.97 -45.80 -27.67
CA ASN A 100 -2.11 -44.36 -27.80
C ASN A 100 -0.70 -43.79 -27.72
N THR A 101 0.06 -43.93 -28.79
CA THR A 101 1.29 -43.19 -29.03
C THR A 101 0.92 -41.74 -29.26
N ARG A 102 0.48 -41.07 -28.19
CA ARG A 102 0.23 -39.64 -28.16
C ARG A 102 1.58 -38.97 -28.01
N PHE A 103 1.95 -38.18 -29.00
CA PHE A 103 3.17 -37.39 -28.97
C PHE A 103 2.84 -35.96 -28.53
N TYR A 104 3.65 -35.43 -27.63
CA TYR A 104 3.49 -34.11 -27.05
C TYR A 104 4.64 -33.24 -27.52
N GLY A 105 4.38 -32.33 -28.46
CA GLY A 105 5.36 -31.35 -28.92
C GLY A 105 5.37 -30.13 -28.01
N VAL A 106 6.51 -29.85 -27.38
CA VAL A 106 6.74 -28.65 -26.57
C VAL A 106 7.60 -27.68 -27.38
N GLN A 107 7.02 -26.55 -27.77
CA GLN A 107 7.63 -25.51 -28.60
C GLN A 107 8.23 -24.37 -27.75
N ARG A 108 7.57 -24.02 -26.62
CA ARG A 108 8.09 -23.12 -25.58
C ARG A 108 7.93 -23.76 -24.21
N GLY A 109 9.05 -24.15 -23.62
CA GLY A 109 9.18 -24.77 -22.30
C GLY A 109 10.66 -24.81 -21.91
N ARG A 110 11.00 -25.46 -20.78
CA ARG A 110 12.39 -25.60 -20.31
C ARG A 110 13.27 -26.37 -21.31
N VAL A 111 12.74 -27.45 -21.89
CA VAL A 111 13.39 -28.24 -22.94
C VAL A 111 12.38 -28.44 -24.09
N PRO A 112 12.51 -27.70 -25.20
CA PRO A 112 11.72 -27.93 -26.40
C PRO A 112 12.00 -29.31 -27.00
N GLY A 113 10.96 -30.01 -27.44
CA GLY A 113 11.09 -31.38 -27.94
C GLY A 113 9.76 -32.13 -28.01
N VAL A 114 9.82 -33.34 -28.59
CA VAL A 114 8.68 -34.25 -28.68
C VAL A 114 8.79 -35.30 -27.58
N TYR A 115 7.74 -35.43 -26.79
CA TYR A 115 7.65 -36.36 -25.67
C TYR A 115 6.57 -37.41 -25.94
N THR A 116 6.82 -38.64 -25.52
CA THR A 116 5.85 -39.75 -25.62
C THR A 116 4.97 -39.87 -24.38
N ASP A 117 5.35 -39.22 -23.28
CA ASP A 117 4.61 -39.19 -22.03
C ASP A 117 4.23 -37.74 -21.67
N TRP A 118 2.95 -37.55 -21.30
CA TRP A 118 2.44 -36.26 -20.84
C TRP A 118 3.12 -35.81 -19.55
N THR A 119 3.49 -36.75 -18.68
CA THR A 119 4.10 -36.44 -17.39
C THR A 119 5.43 -35.70 -17.58
N THR A 120 6.27 -36.20 -18.47
CA THR A 120 7.56 -35.58 -18.85
C THR A 120 7.34 -34.24 -19.56
N ALA A 121 6.38 -34.15 -20.47
CA ALA A 121 6.04 -32.90 -21.16
C ALA A 121 5.53 -31.82 -20.20
N GLN A 122 4.75 -32.22 -19.18
CA GLN A 122 4.14 -31.32 -18.21
C GLN A 122 5.20 -30.66 -17.31
N GLU A 123 6.25 -31.38 -16.92
CA GLU A 123 7.38 -30.81 -16.17
C GLU A 123 8.10 -29.69 -16.94
N GLN A 124 8.12 -29.77 -18.27
CA GLN A 124 8.78 -28.76 -19.12
C GLN A 124 7.98 -27.46 -19.24
N ILE A 125 6.65 -27.53 -19.06
CA ILE A 125 5.76 -26.37 -19.19
C ILE A 125 5.33 -25.79 -17.82
N ARG A 126 5.42 -26.58 -16.73
CA ARG A 126 4.95 -26.17 -15.41
C ARG A 126 5.79 -25.02 -14.85
N GLY A 127 5.15 -23.89 -14.61
CA GLY A 127 5.79 -22.68 -14.08
C GLY A 127 6.59 -21.89 -15.12
N PHE A 128 6.53 -22.25 -16.40
CA PHE A 128 7.15 -21.48 -17.49
C PHE A 128 6.20 -20.38 -18.00
N THR A 129 6.71 -19.21 -18.32
CA THR A 129 5.90 -18.08 -18.80
C THR A 129 5.49 -18.31 -20.26
N ARG A 130 4.17 -18.32 -20.52
CA ARG A 130 3.57 -18.49 -21.87
C ARG A 130 4.02 -19.78 -22.58
N PRO A 131 3.80 -20.97 -22.00
CA PRO A 131 4.22 -22.22 -22.62
C PRO A 131 3.40 -22.50 -23.88
N ARG A 132 4.07 -23.01 -24.92
CA ARG A 132 3.43 -23.34 -26.20
C ARG A 132 3.67 -24.82 -26.46
N TYR A 133 2.60 -25.60 -26.39
CA TYR A 133 2.64 -27.05 -26.55
C TYR A 133 1.37 -27.55 -27.23
N ARG A 134 1.46 -28.69 -27.92
CA ARG A 134 0.33 -29.32 -28.61
C ARG A 134 0.50 -30.83 -28.61
N LYS A 135 -0.63 -31.54 -28.63
CA LYS A 135 -0.69 -33.01 -28.70
C LYS A 135 -0.95 -33.44 -30.14
N PHE A 136 -0.27 -34.51 -30.55
CA PHE A 136 -0.31 -35.06 -31.91
C PHE A 136 -0.54 -36.56 -31.85
N SER A 137 -1.13 -37.08 -32.92
CA SER A 137 -1.34 -38.52 -33.14
C SER A 137 -0.12 -39.20 -33.74
N THR A 138 0.74 -38.47 -34.43
CA THR A 138 1.96 -38.99 -35.06
C THR A 138 3.19 -38.23 -34.56
N ARG A 139 4.34 -38.90 -34.58
CA ARG A 139 5.62 -38.32 -34.15
C ARG A 139 6.09 -37.23 -35.13
N GLU A 140 5.92 -37.46 -36.43
CA GLU A 140 6.35 -36.50 -37.46
C GLU A 140 5.61 -35.15 -37.32
N GLU A 141 4.30 -35.15 -37.10
CA GLU A 141 3.54 -33.91 -36.88
C GLU A 141 3.98 -33.16 -35.61
N ALA A 142 4.39 -33.91 -34.58
CA ALA A 142 4.92 -33.32 -33.35
C ALA A 142 6.32 -32.70 -33.57
N GLU A 143 7.17 -33.36 -34.37
CA GLU A 143 8.50 -32.86 -34.71
C GLU A 143 8.41 -31.62 -35.60
N GLU A 144 7.50 -31.59 -36.58
CA GLU A 144 7.23 -30.40 -37.40
C GLU A 144 6.72 -29.23 -36.56
N PHE A 145 5.87 -29.47 -35.56
CA PHE A 145 5.39 -28.41 -34.67
C PHE A 145 6.50 -27.82 -33.79
N VAL A 146 7.42 -28.65 -33.31
CA VAL A 146 8.59 -28.21 -32.55
C VAL A 146 9.57 -27.48 -33.48
N ASN A 147 9.82 -28.01 -34.67
CA ASN A 147 10.69 -27.42 -35.69
C ASN A 147 10.16 -26.11 -36.23
N ALA A 148 8.86 -25.93 -36.44
CA ALA A 148 8.26 -24.65 -36.81
C ALA A 148 8.47 -23.58 -35.74
N GLY A 149 8.68 -23.97 -34.48
CA GLY A 149 9.08 -23.07 -33.41
C GLY A 149 10.57 -22.80 -33.38
N ASN A 150 11.35 -23.78 -33.81
CA ASN A 150 12.80 -23.71 -33.88
C ASN A 150 13.27 -22.98 -35.14
N GLU A 151 12.58 -23.01 -36.28
CA GLU A 151 12.85 -22.17 -37.45
C GLU A 151 12.55 -20.70 -37.17
N GLY A 152 11.51 -20.41 -36.37
CA GLY A 152 11.31 -19.08 -35.80
C GLY A 152 12.43 -18.66 -34.82
N ALA A 153 13.20 -19.61 -34.29
CA ALA A 153 14.36 -19.38 -33.41
C ALA A 153 15.71 -19.46 -34.16
N LEU A 154 15.79 -20.14 -35.30
CA LEU A 154 17.00 -20.32 -36.11
C LEU A 154 17.11 -19.23 -37.18
N ALA A 155 15.98 -18.72 -37.69
CA ALA A 155 15.94 -17.43 -38.38
C ALA A 155 16.32 -16.25 -37.44
N SER A 156 16.35 -16.49 -36.11
CA SER A 156 16.91 -15.54 -35.12
C SER A 156 18.36 -15.82 -34.71
N LEU A 157 19.06 -16.77 -35.38
CA LEU A 157 20.46 -17.09 -35.10
C LEU A 157 21.41 -16.86 -36.29
N GLY A 158 20.92 -16.30 -37.39
CA GLY A 158 21.75 -15.75 -38.47
C GLY A 158 21.58 -14.23 -38.55
N PHE A 159 22.59 -13.50 -38.08
CA PHE A 159 22.73 -12.03 -38.02
C PHE A 159 22.01 -11.30 -36.87
N GLY A 160 22.81 -10.96 -35.85
CA GLY A 160 22.61 -9.83 -34.94
C GLY A 160 21.52 -10.01 -33.88
N ALA A 161 21.91 -9.90 -32.60
CA ALA A 161 20.93 -9.73 -31.53
C ALA A 161 19.97 -8.57 -31.91
N PRO A 162 18.65 -8.71 -31.68
CA PRO A 162 17.69 -7.64 -31.97
C PRO A 162 18.13 -6.36 -31.27
N GLY A 163 18.49 -5.34 -32.03
CA GLY A 163 18.90 -4.03 -31.50
C GLY A 163 20.40 -3.69 -31.54
N MET A 164 21.29 -4.54 -32.07
CA MET A 164 22.65 -4.08 -32.37
C MET A 164 22.72 -3.35 -33.71
N THR A 165 22.67 -2.01 -33.67
CA THR A 165 23.11 -1.16 -34.77
C THR A 165 24.63 -1.09 -34.78
N ALA A 166 25.26 -1.18 -35.96
CA ALA A 166 26.71 -1.04 -36.10
C ALA A 166 27.21 0.39 -35.79
N GLU A 167 26.29 1.34 -35.65
CA GLU A 167 26.58 2.74 -35.34
C GLU A 167 26.22 3.06 -33.89
N ASN A 168 27.10 3.82 -33.23
CA ASN A 168 26.87 4.31 -31.87
C ASN A 168 25.62 5.22 -31.86
N PRO A 169 24.69 5.04 -30.91
CA PRO A 169 23.54 5.92 -30.79
C PRO A 169 24.00 7.37 -30.55
N LYS A 170 23.30 8.32 -31.18
CA LYS A 170 23.55 9.77 -31.07
C LYS A 170 22.37 10.44 -30.37
N ASP A 171 22.65 11.50 -29.61
CA ASP A 171 21.61 12.32 -28.98
C ASP A 171 20.84 13.17 -30.02
N ALA A 172 19.84 13.93 -29.58
CA ALA A 172 19.05 14.82 -30.44
C ALA A 172 19.87 15.92 -31.13
N ASN A 173 21.13 16.12 -30.73
CA ASN A 173 22.06 17.10 -31.26
C ASN A 173 23.18 16.45 -32.11
N GLY A 174 23.13 15.13 -32.32
CA GLY A 174 24.10 14.38 -33.13
C GLY A 174 25.39 13.97 -32.40
N VAL A 175 25.45 14.10 -31.07
CA VAL A 175 26.60 13.70 -30.24
C VAL A 175 26.51 12.22 -29.89
N GLU A 176 27.59 11.47 -30.12
CA GLU A 176 27.67 10.04 -29.82
C GLU A 176 27.72 9.77 -28.31
N PHE A 177 26.92 8.80 -27.85
CA PHE A 177 26.99 8.36 -26.46
C PHE A 177 28.30 7.62 -26.18
N ALA A 178 28.93 7.91 -25.04
CA ALA A 178 30.07 7.15 -24.55
C ALA A 178 29.65 5.69 -24.25
N ALA A 179 30.60 4.76 -24.37
CA ALA A 179 30.36 3.34 -24.12
C ALA A 179 29.82 3.12 -22.69
N GLY A 180 28.55 2.71 -22.59
CA GLY A 180 27.87 2.42 -21.31
C GLY A 180 26.77 3.41 -20.91
N ASP A 181 26.72 4.61 -21.51
CA ASP A 181 25.71 5.65 -21.19
C ASP A 181 24.57 5.75 -22.21
N GLY A 182 24.58 4.88 -23.23
CA GLY A 182 23.56 4.85 -24.27
C GLY A 182 22.25 4.19 -23.81
N PRO A 183 21.09 4.65 -24.31
CA PRO A 183 19.82 3.98 -24.05
C PRO A 183 19.85 2.54 -24.60
N LEU A 184 19.22 1.62 -23.87
CA LEU A 184 19.06 0.25 -24.33
C LEU A 184 18.37 0.23 -25.69
N PRO A 185 18.84 -0.58 -26.65
CA PRO A 185 18.29 -0.59 -27.98
C PRO A 185 16.83 -1.05 -27.97
N GLN A 186 16.08 -0.59 -28.97
CA GLN A 186 14.64 -0.83 -29.06
C GLN A 186 14.33 -2.33 -29.11
N GLY A 187 13.74 -2.87 -28.04
CA GLY A 187 13.42 -4.30 -27.89
C GLY A 187 14.34 -5.09 -26.95
N ALA A 188 15.40 -4.48 -26.41
CA ALA A 188 16.19 -5.08 -25.35
C ALA A 188 15.49 -4.93 -23.99
N GLU A 189 15.07 -6.04 -23.40
CA GLU A 189 14.64 -6.08 -22.00
C GLU A 189 15.89 -6.20 -21.11
N ASP A 190 16.07 -5.26 -20.19
CA ASP A 190 17.10 -5.35 -19.15
C ASP A 190 16.78 -6.56 -18.26
N GLY A 191 17.51 -7.66 -18.47
CA GLY A 191 17.37 -8.92 -17.71
C GLY A 191 17.78 -8.82 -16.25
N PHE A 192 17.85 -7.61 -15.69
CA PHE A 192 18.20 -7.33 -14.31
C PHE A 192 17.13 -7.89 -13.36
N ASP A 193 17.39 -9.06 -12.77
CA ASP A 193 16.60 -9.54 -11.64
C ASP A 193 16.93 -8.67 -10.41
N PRO A 194 15.99 -7.85 -9.92
CA PRO A 194 16.23 -6.95 -8.80
C PRO A 194 16.55 -7.69 -7.48
N ASN A 195 16.45 -9.02 -7.45
CA ASN A 195 16.81 -9.85 -6.32
C ASN A 195 18.27 -10.34 -6.34
N VAL A 196 19.00 -10.12 -7.43
CA VAL A 196 20.42 -10.47 -7.53
C VAL A 196 21.25 -9.27 -7.09
N LEU A 197 22.17 -9.51 -6.16
CA LEU A 197 23.17 -8.55 -5.70
C LEU A 197 24.54 -9.04 -6.11
N LEU A 198 25.41 -8.13 -6.55
CA LEU A 198 26.83 -8.42 -6.70
C LEU A 198 27.49 -8.20 -5.34
N ASP A 199 28.15 -9.22 -4.80
CA ASP A 199 28.94 -9.06 -3.57
C ASP A 199 30.23 -8.30 -3.91
N PRO A 200 30.44 -7.08 -3.37
CA PRO A 200 31.60 -6.26 -3.72
C PRO A 200 32.94 -6.88 -3.26
N ALA A 201 32.92 -7.80 -2.30
CA ALA A 201 34.13 -8.46 -1.81
C ALA A 201 34.55 -9.67 -2.66
N THR A 202 33.58 -10.36 -3.27
CA THR A 202 33.83 -11.64 -3.96
C THR A 202 33.50 -11.59 -5.45
N GLY A 203 32.84 -10.52 -5.93
CA GLY A 203 32.40 -10.38 -7.31
C GLY A 203 31.35 -11.41 -7.75
N LYS A 204 30.83 -12.22 -6.82
CA LYS A 204 29.86 -13.27 -7.11
C LYS A 204 28.43 -12.74 -7.03
N MET A 205 27.58 -13.28 -7.89
CA MET A 205 26.15 -13.00 -7.90
C MET A 205 25.48 -13.76 -6.75
N VAL A 206 24.90 -13.02 -5.80
CA VAL A 206 24.23 -13.55 -4.61
C VAL A 206 22.79 -13.05 -4.56
N TYR A 207 21.84 -13.95 -4.34
CA TYR A 207 20.43 -13.59 -4.19
C TYR A 207 20.14 -12.94 -2.82
N LYS A 208 19.29 -11.90 -2.80
CA LYS A 208 18.83 -11.24 -1.57
C LYS A 208 18.23 -12.27 -0.60
N THR A 209 18.72 -12.27 0.63
CA THR A 209 18.16 -13.08 1.73
C THR A 209 16.75 -12.63 2.09
N VAL A 210 15.95 -13.52 2.72
CA VAL A 210 14.57 -13.20 3.14
C VAL A 210 14.53 -11.97 4.06
N ALA A 211 15.54 -11.80 4.93
CA ALA A 211 15.68 -10.62 5.78
C ALA A 211 15.97 -9.33 4.97
N LYS A 212 16.82 -9.37 3.93
CA LYS A 212 17.07 -8.21 3.05
C LYS A 212 15.89 -7.91 2.11
N LYS A 213 15.09 -8.93 1.77
CA LYS A 213 13.81 -8.77 1.05
C LYS A 213 12.73 -8.15 1.95
N ALA A 214 12.73 -8.48 3.24
CA ALA A 214 11.82 -7.94 4.24
C ALA A 214 12.27 -6.61 4.86
N ALA A 215 13.53 -6.20 4.64
CA ALA A 215 14.04 -4.88 4.97
C ALA A 215 13.43 -3.85 4.01
N THR A 216 12.15 -3.55 4.23
CA THR A 216 11.43 -2.48 3.57
C THR A 216 12.20 -1.19 3.79
N LYS A 217 12.85 -0.67 2.74
CA LYS A 217 13.09 0.76 2.66
C LYS A 217 11.71 1.40 2.73
N THR A 218 11.38 2.01 3.86
CA THR A 218 10.23 2.92 4.00
C THR A 218 10.50 4.12 3.10
N GLN A 219 10.36 3.95 1.79
CA GLN A 219 10.08 5.06 0.91
C GLN A 219 8.58 5.31 1.04
N ALA A 220 8.22 6.55 1.37
CA ALA A 220 6.83 6.97 1.43
C ALA A 220 6.21 6.84 0.04
N ALA A 221 5.59 5.69 -0.23
CA ALA A 221 4.75 5.49 -1.39
C ALA A 221 3.45 6.27 -1.17
N GLY A 222 3.35 7.46 -1.77
CA GLY A 222 2.11 8.22 -1.84
C GLY A 222 2.32 9.56 -2.56
N ILE A 223 1.42 9.84 -3.53
CA ILE A 223 1.06 11.16 -4.09
C ILE A 223 1.49 12.27 -3.13
N PRO A 224 2.24 13.32 -3.55
CA PRO A 224 3.06 14.17 -2.67
C PRO A 224 2.33 14.49 -1.38
N SER A 225 2.49 13.60 -0.40
CA SER A 225 1.60 13.62 0.74
C SER A 225 2.07 14.82 1.54
N MET A 226 1.10 15.67 1.84
CA MET A 226 1.25 16.91 2.58
C MET A 226 2.31 16.73 3.67
N LEU A 227 3.35 17.58 3.64
CA LEU A 227 4.50 17.44 4.53
C LEU A 227 4.01 17.55 5.97
N ARG A 228 4.15 16.46 6.73
CA ARG A 228 3.74 16.40 8.11
C ARG A 228 4.87 16.94 8.99
N ILE A 229 4.56 17.93 9.80
CA ILE A 229 5.51 18.58 10.68
C ILE A 229 4.90 18.57 12.07
N TYR A 230 5.64 18.10 13.06
CA TYR A 230 5.23 18.11 14.46
C TYR A 230 5.96 19.24 15.18
N THR A 231 5.24 20.01 15.97
CA THR A 231 5.77 21.16 16.68
C THR A 231 5.34 21.13 18.13
N ASP A 232 6.26 21.46 19.02
CA ASP A 232 6.03 21.51 20.46
C ASP A 232 6.89 22.61 21.10
N GLY A 233 6.40 23.18 22.21
CA GLY A 233 7.03 24.21 23.00
C GLY A 233 7.07 23.83 24.46
N SER A 234 8.28 23.75 25.03
CA SER A 234 8.46 23.40 26.43
C SER A 234 9.08 24.56 27.20
N SER A 235 8.66 24.77 28.44
CA SER A 235 9.23 25.77 29.33
C SER A 235 9.55 25.20 30.70
N LEU A 236 10.82 25.27 31.08
CA LEU A 236 11.30 24.94 32.41
C LEU A 236 11.06 26.14 33.33
N ARG A 237 10.49 25.88 34.53
CA ARG A 237 10.23 26.90 35.56
C ARG A 237 9.40 28.09 35.04
N ASN A 238 8.37 27.78 34.24
CA ASN A 238 7.49 28.77 33.61
C ASN A 238 6.97 29.81 34.62
N GLY A 239 6.94 31.08 34.23
CA GLY A 239 6.50 32.20 35.08
C GLY A 239 7.53 32.74 36.07
N THR A 240 8.74 32.16 36.14
CA THR A 240 9.83 32.67 36.98
C THR A 240 10.88 33.44 36.16
N LYS A 241 11.71 34.26 36.82
CA LYS A 241 12.84 34.96 36.16
C LYS A 241 13.90 34.00 35.61
N LEU A 242 13.95 32.77 36.15
CA LEU A 242 14.83 31.69 35.70
C LEU A 242 14.17 30.79 34.65
N ALA A 243 13.02 31.19 34.12
CA ALA A 243 12.35 30.44 33.08
C ALA A 243 13.26 30.31 31.85
N SER A 244 13.31 29.12 31.29
CA SER A 244 13.98 28.83 30.03
C SER A 244 13.03 28.00 29.20
N ALA A 245 12.71 28.47 28.01
CA ALA A 245 11.84 27.77 27.10
C ALA A 245 12.63 27.28 25.89
N GLY A 246 12.12 26.24 25.25
CA GLY A 246 12.72 25.58 24.11
C GLY A 246 11.69 25.26 23.05
N VAL A 247 12.18 25.23 21.82
CA VAL A 247 11.40 25.09 20.60
C VAL A 247 11.76 23.76 19.95
N GLY A 248 10.77 22.92 19.71
CA GLY A 248 10.92 21.62 19.06
C GLY A 248 10.17 21.57 17.73
N VAL A 249 10.86 21.19 16.66
CA VAL A 249 10.24 20.94 15.35
C VAL A 249 10.75 19.61 14.81
N TYR A 250 9.83 18.73 14.41
CA TYR A 250 10.14 17.40 13.93
C TYR A 250 9.46 17.10 12.58
N PHE A 251 10.28 16.81 11.57
CA PHE A 251 9.87 16.47 10.20
C PHE A 251 9.85 14.95 9.96
N GLY A 252 10.62 14.17 10.74
CA GLY A 252 10.60 12.71 10.66
C GLY A 252 11.91 12.03 11.06
N PRO A 253 11.90 10.68 11.17
CA PRO A 253 13.09 9.90 11.50
C PRO A 253 14.01 9.82 10.27
N GLY A 254 15.25 10.28 10.41
CA GLY A 254 16.23 10.38 9.32
C GLY A 254 16.34 11.76 8.68
N ASP A 255 15.54 12.73 9.13
CA ASP A 255 15.58 14.11 8.67
C ASP A 255 16.25 15.05 9.69
N SER A 256 17.42 14.64 10.17
CA SER A 256 18.17 15.39 11.17
C SER A 256 18.55 16.80 10.70
N SER A 257 18.54 17.06 9.40
CA SER A 257 18.81 18.38 8.82
C SER A 257 17.71 19.41 9.05
N ARG A 258 16.45 18.98 9.16
CA ARG A 258 15.28 19.87 9.32
C ARG A 258 14.69 19.81 10.72
N ASN A 259 15.02 18.80 11.52
CA ASN A 259 14.61 18.70 12.91
C ASN A 259 15.31 19.79 13.75
N VAL A 260 14.55 20.58 14.50
CA VAL A 260 15.06 21.71 15.29
C VAL A 260 14.87 21.45 16.77
N SER A 261 15.93 21.72 17.52
CA SER A 261 15.95 21.83 18.97
C SER A 261 16.76 23.07 19.33
N GLU A 262 16.08 24.17 19.63
CA GLU A 262 16.74 25.43 19.99
C GLU A 262 16.11 26.08 21.23
N PRO A 263 16.88 26.84 22.02
CA PRO A 263 16.31 27.66 23.07
C PRO A 263 15.48 28.81 22.50
N LEU A 264 14.38 29.14 23.19
CA LEU A 264 13.57 30.30 22.84
C LEU A 264 14.40 31.57 23.01
N LYS A 265 14.47 32.39 21.96
CA LYS A 265 15.21 33.66 21.98
C LYS A 265 14.40 34.78 22.63
N GLY A 266 15.08 35.68 23.31
CA GLY A 266 14.50 36.89 23.92
C GLY A 266 14.26 36.79 25.42
N SER A 267 13.79 37.89 26.02
CA SER A 267 13.61 38.02 27.47
C SER A 267 12.37 37.28 28.00
N ARG A 268 11.32 37.15 27.18
CA ARG A 268 10.06 36.50 27.56
C ARG A 268 10.14 35.00 27.32
N GLN A 269 10.30 34.23 28.39
CA GLN A 269 10.44 32.78 28.35
C GLN A 269 9.16 32.13 28.88
N THR A 270 8.20 31.87 27.99
CA THR A 270 6.90 31.26 28.36
C THR A 270 6.58 30.10 27.44
N ASN A 271 5.76 29.15 27.92
CA ASN A 271 5.33 28.01 27.11
C ASN A 271 4.64 28.46 25.82
N GLN A 272 3.64 29.33 25.95
CA GLN A 272 2.84 29.82 24.82
C GLN A 272 3.67 30.48 23.73
N ARG A 273 4.75 31.16 24.11
CA ARG A 273 5.66 31.80 23.16
C ARG A 273 6.55 30.77 22.47
N ALA A 274 6.98 29.73 23.18
CA ALA A 274 7.72 28.62 22.59
C ALA A 274 6.89 27.86 21.56
N GLU A 275 5.62 27.57 21.86
CA GLU A 275 4.66 26.92 20.95
C GLU A 275 4.48 27.70 19.64
N LEU A 276 4.21 29.00 19.74
CA LEU A 276 4.08 29.87 18.56
C LEU A 276 5.39 29.94 17.77
N THR A 277 6.54 30.00 18.46
CA THR A 277 7.84 30.00 17.80
C THR A 277 8.11 28.67 17.08
N ALA A 278 7.67 27.55 17.63
CA ALA A 278 7.78 26.23 16.98
C ALA A 278 7.00 26.19 15.66
N ILE A 279 5.78 26.73 15.64
CA ILE A 279 5.00 26.89 14.41
C ILE A 279 5.72 27.79 13.40
N LEU A 280 6.24 28.93 13.83
CA LEU A 280 6.97 29.85 12.96
C LEU A 280 8.19 29.15 12.32
N ARG A 281 8.98 28.44 13.13
CA ARG A 281 10.13 27.66 12.65
C ARG A 281 9.77 26.55 11.69
N ALA A 282 8.68 25.84 11.97
CA ALA A 282 8.16 24.82 11.06
C ALA A 282 7.85 25.40 9.68
N ILE A 283 7.21 26.57 9.62
CA ILE A 283 6.84 27.22 8.35
C ILE A 283 8.07 27.77 7.62
N ASP A 284 9.04 28.33 8.34
CA ASP A 284 10.29 28.85 7.76
C ASP A 284 11.13 27.75 7.10
N ILE A 285 11.20 26.57 7.74
CA ILE A 285 11.99 25.43 7.24
C ILE A 285 11.23 24.66 6.16
N ALA A 286 9.90 24.68 6.21
CA ALA A 286 9.10 23.97 5.24
C ALA A 286 9.23 24.57 3.82
N PRO A 287 9.35 23.74 2.78
CA PRO A 287 9.39 24.22 1.41
C PRO A 287 8.12 25.01 1.06
N ARG A 288 8.30 26.22 0.52
CA ARG A 288 7.22 27.16 0.21
C ARG A 288 6.23 26.65 -0.85
N HIS A 289 6.69 25.75 -1.73
CA HIS A 289 5.94 25.21 -2.87
C HIS A 289 5.24 23.86 -2.58
N ARG A 290 5.18 23.40 -1.33
CA ARG A 290 4.58 22.12 -0.95
C ARG A 290 3.57 22.28 0.16
N ASP A 291 2.45 21.59 0.06
CA ASP A 291 1.41 21.56 1.10
C ASP A 291 1.99 21.01 2.41
N VAL A 292 1.65 21.64 3.55
CA VAL A 292 2.15 21.24 4.88
C VAL A 292 1.01 21.07 5.88
N THR A 293 1.07 20.01 6.69
CA THR A 293 0.21 19.81 7.85
C THR A 293 1.05 19.91 9.10
N ILE A 294 0.75 20.91 9.94
CA ILE A 294 1.42 21.14 11.21
C ILE A 294 0.57 20.49 12.31
N PHE A 295 1.17 19.57 13.05
CA PHE A 295 0.61 18.89 14.20
C PHE A 295 1.17 19.53 15.48
N THR A 296 0.28 19.97 16.35
CA THR A 296 0.64 20.54 17.66
C THR A 296 -0.44 20.17 18.68
N ASP A 297 -0.04 20.02 19.94
CA ASP A 297 -0.97 19.85 21.06
C ASP A 297 -1.38 21.18 21.70
N SER A 298 -0.74 22.28 21.32
CA SER A 298 -1.08 23.64 21.74
C SER A 298 -2.31 24.16 21.00
N ARG A 299 -3.47 23.96 21.62
CA ARG A 299 -4.73 24.56 21.16
C ARG A 299 -4.66 26.09 21.11
N TYR A 300 -3.94 26.70 22.05
CA TYR A 300 -3.69 28.14 22.06
C TYR A 300 -3.01 28.59 20.76
N ALA A 301 -1.94 27.91 20.34
CA ALA A 301 -1.19 28.30 19.15
C ALA A 301 -2.04 28.13 17.88
N ILE A 302 -2.82 27.04 17.78
CA ILE A 302 -3.78 26.83 16.67
C ILE A 302 -4.85 27.93 16.65
N ASP A 303 -5.51 28.20 17.77
CA ASP A 303 -6.59 29.18 17.83
C ASP A 303 -6.08 30.59 17.50
N CYS A 304 -4.85 30.94 17.91
CA CYS A 304 -4.20 32.20 17.55
C CYS A 304 -4.11 32.39 16.04
N VAL A 305 -3.65 31.38 15.31
CA VAL A 305 -3.38 31.47 13.85
C VAL A 305 -4.57 31.12 12.98
N THR A 306 -5.66 30.58 13.54
CA THR A 306 -6.84 30.16 12.77
C THR A 306 -8.10 30.98 13.08
N VAL A 307 -8.41 31.24 14.34
CA VAL A 307 -9.69 31.85 14.76
C VAL A 307 -9.48 33.26 15.28
N TRP A 308 -8.54 33.47 16.20
CA TRP A 308 -8.44 34.70 16.97
C TRP A 308 -7.84 35.85 16.18
N PHE A 309 -6.88 35.59 15.28
CA PHE A 309 -6.25 36.64 14.51
C PHE A 309 -7.24 37.46 13.67
N VAL A 310 -8.33 36.86 13.18
CA VAL A 310 -9.35 37.55 12.39
C VAL A 310 -9.99 38.66 13.22
N ASN A 311 -10.34 38.34 14.47
CA ASN A 311 -10.92 39.31 15.40
C ASN A 311 -9.89 40.34 15.86
N TRP A 312 -8.64 39.93 16.12
CA TRP A 312 -7.59 40.84 16.53
C TRP A 312 -7.21 41.83 15.43
N ARG A 313 -7.10 41.39 14.18
CA ARG A 313 -6.84 42.27 13.02
C ARG A 313 -7.94 43.32 12.85
N ARG A 314 -9.20 42.95 13.09
CA ARG A 314 -10.35 43.89 13.07
C ARG A 314 -10.32 44.88 14.25
N ASN A 315 -9.86 44.43 15.42
CA ASN A 315 -9.84 45.24 16.64
C ASN A 315 -8.47 45.92 16.89
N ASN A 316 -7.66 46.16 15.85
CA ASN A 316 -6.33 46.78 15.95
C ASN A 316 -5.41 46.12 16.98
N TRP A 317 -5.46 44.78 17.09
CA TRP A 317 -4.68 43.96 18.01
C TRP A 317 -4.90 44.27 19.50
N MET A 318 -6.13 44.61 19.87
CA MET A 318 -6.54 44.78 21.26
C MET A 318 -7.44 43.65 21.75
N THR A 319 -7.25 43.25 23.00
CA THR A 319 -8.14 42.33 23.72
C THR A 319 -9.43 43.05 24.14
N LYS A 320 -10.41 42.28 24.65
CA LYS A 320 -11.66 42.84 25.17
C LYS A 320 -11.44 43.87 26.29
N ASP A 321 -10.33 43.74 27.02
CA ASP A 321 -9.94 44.64 28.11
C ASP A 321 -9.13 45.86 27.62
N ASN A 322 -9.12 46.14 26.31
CA ASN A 322 -8.30 47.18 25.66
C ASN A 322 -6.79 47.05 25.92
N LYS A 323 -6.32 45.84 26.24
CA LYS A 323 -4.88 45.56 26.36
C LYS A 323 -4.32 45.10 25.02
N PRO A 324 -3.06 45.41 24.69
CA PRO A 324 -2.43 44.85 23.51
C PRO A 324 -2.39 43.32 23.62
N VAL A 325 -2.70 42.63 22.52
CA VAL A 325 -2.67 41.17 22.45
C VAL A 325 -1.26 40.65 22.75
N GLU A 326 -1.18 39.68 23.65
CA GLU A 326 0.10 39.04 23.97
C GLU A 326 0.65 38.24 22.79
N ASN A 327 1.97 38.27 22.61
CA ASN A 327 2.69 37.57 21.53
C ASN A 327 2.25 37.96 20.12
N ARG A 328 1.67 39.15 19.94
CA ARG A 328 1.30 39.74 18.64
C ARG A 328 2.44 39.58 17.63
N ASP A 329 3.66 39.86 18.04
CA ASP A 329 4.87 39.82 17.22
C ASP A 329 5.07 38.47 16.52
N LEU A 330 4.84 37.37 17.23
CA LEU A 330 4.94 36.02 16.65
C LEU A 330 3.75 35.68 15.76
N VAL A 331 2.54 36.00 16.21
CA VAL A 331 1.32 35.70 15.45
C VAL A 331 1.34 36.45 14.12
N GLU A 332 1.68 37.74 14.12
CA GLU A 332 1.80 38.56 12.92
C GLU A 332 2.86 37.99 11.95
N SER A 333 4.02 37.57 12.47
CA SER A 333 5.07 36.93 11.67
C SER A 333 4.61 35.61 11.02
N ILE A 334 3.87 34.77 11.76
CA ILE A 334 3.31 33.52 11.24
C ILE A 334 2.28 33.80 10.14
N LEU A 335 1.41 34.80 10.33
CA LEU A 335 0.38 35.14 9.36
C LEU A 335 0.99 35.62 8.05
N VAL A 336 2.02 36.45 8.08
CA VAL A 336 2.75 36.86 6.86
C VAL A 336 3.26 35.64 6.09
N LYS A 337 3.83 34.65 6.80
CA LYS A 337 4.33 33.42 6.18
C LYS A 337 3.22 32.54 5.60
N ILE A 338 2.05 32.51 6.24
CA ILE A 338 0.87 31.79 5.73
C ILE A 338 0.30 32.50 4.50
N GLU A 339 0.22 33.83 4.53
CA GLU A 339 -0.24 34.65 3.38
C GLU A 339 0.71 34.46 2.17
N GLU A 340 2.03 34.52 2.35
CA GLU A 340 3.03 34.21 1.31
C GLU A 340 2.82 32.82 0.67
N ARG A 341 2.43 31.81 1.45
CA ARG A 341 2.17 30.45 0.97
C ARG A 341 0.83 30.33 0.24
N ASN A 342 -0.18 31.07 0.71
CA ASN A 342 -1.48 31.14 0.06
C ASN A 342 -1.40 31.78 -1.33
N GLU A 343 -0.54 32.80 -1.51
CA GLU A 343 -0.26 33.40 -2.82
C GLU A 343 0.30 32.38 -3.83
N LEU A 344 1.12 31.45 -3.35
CA LEU A 344 1.65 30.33 -4.13
C LEU A 344 0.64 29.19 -4.37
N LYS A 345 -0.61 29.36 -3.92
CA LYS A 345 -1.69 28.35 -3.98
C LYS A 345 -1.36 27.05 -3.23
N VAL A 346 -0.54 27.15 -2.19
CA VAL A 346 -0.12 26.03 -1.34
C VAL A 346 -0.93 26.03 -0.04
N LYS A 347 -1.34 24.84 0.41
CA LYS A 347 -2.16 24.68 1.61
C LYS A 347 -1.30 24.51 2.86
N THR A 348 -1.65 25.24 3.91
CA THR A 348 -1.09 25.09 5.26
C THR A 348 -2.24 24.69 6.19
N LEU A 349 -2.24 23.45 6.67
CA LEU A 349 -3.26 22.93 7.58
C LEU A 349 -2.69 22.77 8.98
N PHE A 350 -3.53 23.00 9.98
CA PHE A 350 -3.22 22.79 11.39
C PHE A 350 -4.09 21.66 11.93
N GLN A 351 -3.47 20.69 12.58
CA GLN A 351 -4.16 19.59 13.24
C GLN A 351 -3.81 19.59 14.71
N TRP A 352 -4.84 19.75 15.54
CA TRP A 352 -4.68 19.55 16.98
C TRP A 352 -4.53 18.06 17.27
N ILE A 353 -3.53 17.72 18.07
CA ILE A 353 -3.32 16.39 18.61
C ILE A 353 -3.34 16.44 20.12
N LYS A 354 -3.74 15.33 20.74
CA LYS A 354 -3.76 15.24 22.19
C LYS A 354 -2.34 15.02 22.71
N GLY A 355 -1.86 15.93 23.56
CA GLY A 355 -0.59 15.78 24.28
C GLY A 355 -0.54 14.46 25.05
N HIS A 356 0.66 13.86 25.11
CA HIS A 356 0.93 12.57 25.76
C HIS A 356 0.14 11.35 25.26
N ASN A 357 -0.44 11.41 24.06
CA ASN A 357 -1.20 10.28 23.47
C ASN A 357 -0.31 9.21 22.79
N ARG A 358 0.98 9.16 23.14
CA ARG A 358 1.99 8.27 22.53
C ARG A 358 2.12 8.38 21.01
N ASP A 359 1.87 9.57 20.45
CA ASP A 359 2.18 9.84 19.05
C ASP A 359 3.71 9.97 18.91
N PRO A 360 4.39 9.13 18.12
CA PRO A 360 5.85 9.16 18.02
C PRO A 360 6.41 10.48 17.49
N GLY A 361 5.64 11.22 16.68
CA GLY A 361 6.02 12.51 16.14
C GLY A 361 5.93 13.61 17.18
N ASN A 362 4.85 13.63 17.96
CA ASN A 362 4.71 14.59 19.07
C ASN A 362 5.74 14.35 20.17
N GLU A 363 5.95 13.10 20.58
CA GLU A 363 6.98 12.78 21.57
C GLU A 363 8.39 13.14 21.09
N ALA A 364 8.65 13.07 19.77
CA ALA A 364 9.90 13.55 19.21
C ALA A 364 10.01 15.08 19.28
N ALA A 365 8.94 15.81 18.96
CA ALA A 365 8.91 17.26 19.08
C ALA A 365 9.07 17.73 20.54
N ASP A 366 8.36 17.11 21.50
CA ASP A 366 8.50 17.35 22.94
C ASP A 366 9.94 17.18 23.41
N ARG A 367 10.57 16.04 23.07
CA ARG A 367 11.99 15.80 23.40
C ARG A 367 12.90 16.89 22.83
N LEU A 368 12.67 17.34 21.60
CA LEU A 368 13.45 18.42 21.00
C LEU A 368 13.22 19.76 21.73
N ALA A 369 11.98 20.06 22.12
CA ALA A 369 11.64 21.26 22.85
C ALA A 369 12.26 21.28 24.26
N VAL A 370 12.18 20.17 24.99
CA VAL A 370 12.79 20.00 26.31
C VAL A 370 14.31 20.13 26.23
N ASN A 371 14.94 19.50 25.23
CA ASN A 371 16.39 19.64 24.99
C ASN A 371 16.77 21.11 24.72
N GLY A 372 15.98 21.82 23.91
CA GLY A 372 16.19 23.24 23.63
C GLY A 372 16.06 24.10 24.89
N ALA A 373 15.12 23.79 25.78
CA ALA A 373 14.93 24.52 27.03
C ALA A 373 16.12 24.32 27.99
N HIS A 374 16.62 23.09 28.10
CA HIS A 374 17.82 22.77 28.88
C HIS A 374 19.07 23.45 28.32
N GLU A 375 19.23 23.47 27.00
CA GLU A 375 20.32 24.19 26.34
C GLU A 375 20.27 25.69 26.66
N GLY A 376 19.07 26.29 26.67
CA GLY A 376 18.89 27.68 27.10
C GLY A 376 19.30 27.94 28.55
N VAL A 377 19.09 26.97 29.45
CA VAL A 377 19.57 27.07 30.84
C VAL A 377 21.10 27.04 30.87
N ARG A 378 21.73 26.15 30.10
CA ARG A 378 23.19 26.04 30.01
C ARG A 378 23.82 27.32 29.47
N GLN A 379 23.28 27.85 28.37
CA GLN A 379 23.76 29.10 27.78
C GLN A 379 23.63 30.29 28.73
N LYS A 380 22.52 30.38 29.47
CA LYS A 380 22.37 31.42 30.51
C LYS A 380 23.38 31.27 31.65
N ALA A 381 23.63 30.04 32.09
CA ALA A 381 24.61 29.77 33.14
C ALA A 381 26.04 30.12 32.67
N GLU A 382 26.40 29.75 31.44
CA GLU A 382 27.68 30.09 30.83
C GLU A 382 27.84 31.60 30.64
N ALA A 383 26.82 32.29 30.12
CA ALA A 383 26.85 33.74 29.97
C ALA A 383 27.01 34.47 31.33
N LEU A 384 26.38 33.96 32.39
CA LEU A 384 26.55 34.49 33.75
C LEU A 384 27.97 34.27 34.28
N GLU A 385 28.55 33.10 34.05
CA GLU A 385 29.93 32.78 34.45
C GLU A 385 30.96 33.62 33.68
N VAL A 386 30.75 33.85 32.37
CA VAL A 386 31.58 34.75 31.57
C VAL A 386 31.50 36.17 32.09
N SER A 387 30.29 36.68 32.37
CA SER A 387 30.08 38.01 32.95
C SER A 387 30.80 38.18 34.30
N ARG A 388 30.84 37.11 35.12
CA ARG A 388 31.57 37.09 36.40
C ARG A 388 33.09 37.09 36.24
N ARG A 389 33.62 36.61 35.11
CA ARG A 389 35.05 36.52 34.82
C ARG A 389 35.64 37.76 34.14
N VAL A 390 34.82 38.69 33.66
CA VAL A 390 35.30 39.98 33.13
C VAL A 390 35.65 40.87 34.34
N PRO A 391 36.93 41.16 34.61
CA PRO A 391 37.28 42.08 35.68
C PRO A 391 36.78 43.48 35.33
N ALA A 392 36.27 44.20 36.34
CA ALA A 392 35.98 45.63 36.26
C ALA A 392 37.30 46.42 36.12
N ALA A 393 37.88 46.42 34.93
CA ALA A 393 38.78 47.46 34.45
C ALA A 393 38.00 48.10 33.30
N VAL A 394 37.53 49.34 33.38
CA VAL A 394 38.34 50.55 33.48
C VAL A 394 37.53 51.63 34.23
N SER A 395 37.98 52.02 35.41
CA SER A 395 37.67 53.34 35.99
C SER A 395 38.77 54.29 35.55
N GLU A 396 38.55 54.98 34.43
CA GLU A 396 39.34 56.15 34.02
C GLU A 396 38.86 57.34 34.85
N ASP A 397 39.35 57.42 36.09
CA ASP A 397 39.57 58.70 36.77
C ASP A 397 41.03 59.08 36.48
N ASP A 398 41.24 59.86 35.42
CA ASP A 398 42.38 60.78 35.26
C ASP A 398 42.21 61.52 33.93
N PHE A 399 41.57 62.70 33.96
CA PHE A 399 41.98 63.90 33.22
C PHE A 399 41.23 65.15 33.71
#